data_AF-A0A8S1HUJ0-F1
#
_entry.id   AF-A0A8S1HUJ0-F1
#
_cell.length_a   1.000
_cell.length_b   1.000
_cell.length_c   1.000
_cell.angle_alpha   90.00
_cell.angle_beta   90.00
_cell.angle_gamma   90.00
#
_symmetry.space_group_name_H-M   'P 1'
#
loop_
_entity.id
_entity.type
_entity.pdbx_description
1 polymer ?
#
loop_
_entity_poly.entity_id
_entity_poly.type
_entity_poly.pdbx_seq_one_letter_code
_entity_poly.pdbx_strand_id
1 'polypeptide(L)'
;MSASTMEATQTKVKTAVDGMIDDIDRKYLRDMQKSMFLCSAKCCDNKSSNREIVENCVERCNDGMKKAQKTLEKELGGLQDQLSRCAMTCYDKLVQNFGPDVNKYTDSQV
;
A
#
# COMPACT_ATOMS: atom_id res chain seq x y z
N MET A 1 -1.99 -5.40 -30.02
CA MET A 1 -2.79 -5.73 -28.82
C MET A 1 -1.94 -6.28 -27.66
N SER A 2 -0.59 -6.21 -27.73
CA SER A 2 0.32 -6.75 -26.70
C SER A 2 0.56 -5.83 -25.50
N ALA A 3 0.38 -4.51 -25.64
CA ALA A 3 0.44 -3.59 -24.51
C ALA A 3 -0.76 -3.77 -23.56
N SER A 4 -1.94 -4.14 -24.09
CA SER A 4 -3.17 -4.14 -23.32
C SER A 4 -3.32 -5.31 -22.35
N THR A 5 -2.64 -6.45 -22.56
CA THR A 5 -2.76 -7.60 -21.63
C THR A 5 -1.88 -7.44 -20.39
N MET A 6 -0.65 -6.92 -20.55
CA MET A 6 0.21 -6.56 -19.41
C MET A 6 -0.34 -5.36 -18.65
N GLU A 7 -0.80 -4.31 -19.34
CA GLU A 7 -1.46 -3.16 -18.69
C GLU A 7 -2.75 -3.59 -17.96
N ALA A 8 -3.57 -4.47 -18.57
CA ALA A 8 -4.77 -4.99 -17.90
C ALA A 8 -4.42 -5.82 -16.66
N THR A 9 -3.35 -6.62 -16.72
CA THR A 9 -2.87 -7.41 -15.58
C THR A 9 -2.34 -6.50 -14.48
N GLN A 10 -1.55 -5.48 -14.82
CA GLN A 10 -1.05 -4.49 -13.87
C GLN A 10 -2.20 -3.70 -13.23
N THR A 11 -3.22 -3.34 -14.01
CA THR A 11 -4.41 -2.64 -13.52
C THR A 11 -5.21 -3.51 -12.54
N LYS A 12 -5.43 -4.79 -12.87
CA LYS A 12 -6.11 -5.73 -11.96
C LYS A 12 -5.38 -5.87 -10.63
N VAL A 13 -4.05 -6.02 -10.67
CA VAL A 13 -3.20 -6.09 -9.48
C VAL A 13 -3.32 -4.82 -8.66
N LYS A 14 -3.22 -3.64 -9.30
CA LYS A 14 -3.36 -2.35 -8.62
C LYS A 14 -4.72 -2.24 -7.92
N THR A 15 -5.82 -2.56 -8.60
CA THR A 15 -7.16 -2.51 -8.01
C THR A 15 -7.31 -3.44 -6.80
N ALA A 16 -6.74 -4.65 -6.87
CA ALA A 16 -6.77 -5.58 -5.74
C ALA A 16 -5.95 -5.07 -4.54
N VAL A 17 -4.79 -4.46 -4.80
CA VAL A 17 -3.96 -3.83 -3.77
C VAL A 17 -4.69 -2.63 -3.15
N ASP A 18 -5.32 -1.77 -3.95
CA ASP A 18 -6.11 -0.63 -3.47
C ASP A 18 -7.27 -1.10 -2.56
N GLY A 19 -7.97 -2.18 -2.96
CA GLY A 19 -9.01 -2.78 -2.12
C GLY A 19 -8.49 -3.33 -0.79
N MET A 20 -7.29 -3.92 -0.78
CA MET A 20 -6.65 -4.36 0.46
C MET A 20 -6.30 -3.17 1.38
N ILE A 21 -5.83 -2.06 0.81
CA ILE A 21 -5.50 -0.84 1.57
C ILE A 21 -6.77 -0.26 2.21
N ASP A 22 -7.87 -0.19 1.46
CA ASP A 22 -9.17 0.27 1.97
C ASP A 22 -9.65 -0.57 3.16
N ASP A 23 -9.43 -1.88 3.11
CA ASP A 23 -9.76 -2.80 4.19
C ASP A 23 -8.91 -2.56 5.44
N ILE A 24 -7.60 -2.35 5.25
CA ILE A 24 -6.67 -2.01 6.34
C ILE A 24 -7.03 -0.66 6.97
N ASP A 25 -7.38 0.32 6.13
CA ASP A 25 -7.82 1.64 6.59
C ASP A 25 -9.04 1.54 7.49
N ARG A 26 -10.09 0.87 6.99
CA ARG A 26 -11.36 0.72 7.71
C ARG A 26 -11.23 -0.08 9.01
N LYS A 27 -10.41 -1.13 9.01
CA LYS A 27 -10.30 -2.06 10.16
C LYS A 27 -9.33 -1.59 11.22
N TYR A 28 -8.27 -0.86 10.84
CA TYR A 28 -7.17 -0.56 11.76
C TYR A 28 -6.75 0.90 11.77
N LEU A 29 -6.54 1.52 10.60
CA LEU A 29 -5.96 2.88 10.56
C LEU A 29 -6.90 3.93 11.14
N ARG A 30 -8.21 3.84 10.87
CA ARG A 30 -9.17 4.82 11.40
C ARG A 30 -9.24 4.83 12.92
N ASP A 31 -9.20 3.67 13.56
CA ASP A 31 -9.20 3.57 15.02
C ASP A 31 -7.89 4.09 15.62
N MET A 32 -6.75 3.79 14.96
CA MET A 32 -5.46 4.36 15.34
C MET A 32 -5.44 5.88 15.21
N GLN A 33 -5.94 6.43 14.09
CA GLN A 33 -6.07 7.87 13.86
C GLN A 33 -6.96 8.52 14.91
N LYS A 34 -8.12 7.92 15.23
CA LYS A 34 -9.01 8.41 16.28
C LYS A 34 -8.29 8.49 17.62
N SER A 35 -7.59 7.44 18.02
CA SER A 35 -6.80 7.41 19.26
C SER A 35 -5.73 8.50 19.27
N MET A 36 -5.00 8.65 18.17
CA MET A 36 -3.97 9.68 17.97
C MET A 36 -4.54 11.11 18.12
N PHE A 37 -5.69 11.40 17.49
CA PHE A 37 -6.33 12.71 17.60
C PHE A 37 -6.85 12.98 19.02
N LEU A 38 -7.45 11.99 19.68
CA LEU A 38 -7.89 12.14 21.07
C LEU A 38 -6.72 12.35 22.04
N CYS A 39 -5.60 11.67 21.83
CA CYS A 39 -4.35 11.88 22.57
C CYS A 39 -3.83 13.31 22.36
N SER A 40 -3.79 13.76 21.10
CA SER A 40 -3.31 15.10 20.76
C SER A 40 -4.22 16.19 21.33
N ALA A 41 -5.54 15.99 21.32
CA ALA A 41 -6.50 16.90 21.94
C ALA A 41 -6.24 17.05 23.45
N LYS A 42 -5.99 15.95 24.16
CA LYS A 42 -5.63 15.97 25.59
C LYS A 42 -4.33 16.73 25.87
N CYS A 43 -3.36 16.67 24.96
CA CYS A 43 -2.14 17.48 25.09
C CYS A 43 -2.45 18.99 25.10
N CYS A 44 -3.50 19.42 24.40
CA CYS A 44 -3.91 20.81 24.28
C CYS A 44 -4.81 21.30 25.44
N ASP A 45 -5.35 20.41 26.26
CA ASP A 45 -6.22 20.78 27.39
C ASP A 45 -5.46 21.56 28.48
N ASN A 46 -4.16 21.31 28.63
CA ASN A 46 -3.34 22.01 29.62
C ASN A 46 -2.86 23.37 29.13
N LYS A 47 -3.68 24.40 29.35
CA LYS A 47 -3.38 25.81 28.99
C LYS A 47 -2.21 26.43 29.75
N SER A 48 -1.71 25.78 30.80
CA SER A 48 -0.57 26.28 31.59
C SER A 48 0.78 25.74 31.12
N SER A 49 0.77 24.73 30.24
CA SER A 49 2.00 24.15 29.68
C SER A 49 2.63 25.06 28.64
N ASN A 50 3.96 25.08 28.59
CA ASN A 50 4.71 25.77 27.55
C ASN A 50 4.47 25.10 26.17
N ARG A 51 4.56 25.89 25.09
CA ARG A 51 4.36 25.42 23.70
C ARG A 51 5.17 24.17 23.38
N GLU A 52 6.44 24.15 23.75
CA GLU A 52 7.37 23.05 23.47
C GLU A 52 6.95 21.72 24.12
N ILE A 53 6.33 21.77 25.30
CA ILE A 53 5.84 20.58 26.00
C ILE A 53 4.63 20.01 25.26
N VAL A 54 3.73 20.88 24.80
CA VAL A 54 2.53 20.49 24.03
C VAL A 54 2.95 19.89 22.68
N GLU A 55 3.89 20.52 21.97
CA GLU A 55 4.42 20.02 20.69
C GLU A 55 5.04 18.62 20.86
N ASN A 56 5.89 18.42 21.86
CA ASN A 56 6.47 17.10 22.16
C ASN A 56 5.40 16.04 22.53
N CYS A 57 4.36 16.43 23.26
CA CYS A 57 3.25 15.54 23.60
C CYS A 57 2.50 15.09 22.35
N VAL A 58 2.16 16.04 21.47
CA VAL A 58 1.48 15.76 20.20
C VAL A 58 2.36 14.89 19.31
N GLU A 59 3.67 15.15 19.22
CA GLU A 59 4.58 14.32 18.42
C GLU A 59 4.56 12.85 18.87
N ARG A 60 4.63 12.60 20.19
CA ARG A 60 4.53 11.25 20.76
C ARG A 60 3.20 10.57 20.44
N CYS A 61 2.09 11.31 20.44
CA CYS A 61 0.79 10.76 20.03
C CYS A 61 0.81 10.33 18.55
N ASN A 62 1.51 11.08 17.69
CA ASN A 62 1.60 10.81 16.25
C ASN A 62 2.58 9.67 15.89
N ASP A 63 3.56 9.37 16.75
CA ASP A 63 4.61 8.38 16.46
C ASP A 63 4.07 7.00 16.09
N GLY A 64 3.05 6.53 16.80
CA GLY A 64 2.42 5.24 16.51
C GLY A 64 1.83 5.19 15.09
N MET A 65 1.14 6.26 14.70
CA MET A 65 0.54 6.38 13.37
C MET A 65 1.61 6.49 12.28
N LYS A 66 2.62 7.35 12.48
CA LYS A 66 3.75 7.50 11.55
C LYS A 66 4.47 6.17 11.31
N LYS A 67 4.67 5.37 12.37
CA LYS A 67 5.29 4.03 12.25
C LYS A 67 4.41 3.09 11.43
N ALA A 68 3.11 3.03 11.73
CA ALA A 68 2.18 2.18 11.00
C ALA A 68 2.11 2.54 9.51
N GLN A 69 2.04 3.84 9.17
CA GLN A 69 2.05 4.31 7.78
C GLN A 69 3.35 3.91 7.07
N LYS A 70 4.52 4.14 7.68
CA LYS A 70 5.81 3.75 7.11
C LYS A 70 5.91 2.24 6.87
N THR A 71 5.43 1.43 7.82
CA THR A 71 5.39 -0.03 7.64
C THR A 71 4.48 -0.41 6.48
N LEU A 72 3.27 0.14 6.43
CA LEU A 72 2.32 -0.15 5.36
C LEU A 72 2.88 0.23 3.98
N GLU A 73 3.43 1.44 3.84
CA GLU A 73 4.06 1.90 2.59
C GLU A 73 5.21 0.99 2.16
N LYS A 74 6.06 0.56 3.11
CA LYS A 74 7.18 -0.34 2.83
C LYS A 74 6.70 -1.72 2.35
N GLU A 75 5.76 -2.32 3.07
CA GLU A 75 5.24 -3.66 2.72
C GLU A 75 4.47 -3.63 1.40
N LEU A 76 3.68 -2.57 1.14
CA LEU A 76 2.98 -2.39 -0.12
C LEU A 76 3.94 -2.19 -1.30
N GLY A 77 4.98 -1.38 -1.11
CA GLY A 77 6.02 -1.20 -2.12
C GLY A 77 6.72 -2.52 -2.44
N GLY A 78 7.08 -3.30 -1.42
CA GLY A 78 7.67 -4.62 -1.58
C GLY A 78 6.74 -5.61 -2.30
N LEU A 79 5.45 -5.60 -1.96
CA LEU A 79 4.44 -6.43 -2.60
C LEU A 79 4.28 -6.08 -4.09
N GLN A 80 4.17 -4.79 -4.43
CA GLN A 80 4.05 -4.31 -5.81
C GLN A 80 5.28 -4.67 -6.65
N ASP A 81 6.48 -4.55 -6.07
CA ASP A 81 7.73 -4.93 -6.72
C ASP A 81 7.77 -6.43 -7.01
N GLN A 82 7.40 -7.26 -6.04
CA GLN A 82 7.35 -8.71 -6.22
C GLN A 82 6.34 -9.12 -7.30
N LEU A 83 5.13 -8.55 -7.28
CA LEU A 83 4.11 -8.80 -8.29
C LEU A 83 4.56 -8.39 -9.69
N SER A 84 5.21 -7.22 -9.81
CA SER A 84 5.76 -6.75 -11.09
C SER A 84 6.83 -7.71 -11.63
N ARG A 85 7.73 -8.21 -10.78
CA ARG A 85 8.74 -9.22 -11.15
C ARG A 85 8.11 -10.55 -11.54
N CYS A 86 7.09 -11.01 -10.81
CA CYS A 86 6.36 -12.23 -11.14
C CYS A 86 5.66 -12.13 -12.49
N ALA A 87 5.01 -11.00 -12.78
CA ALA A 87 4.35 -10.76 -14.07
C ALA A 87 5.36 -10.77 -15.23
N MET A 88 6.51 -10.11 -15.08
CA MET A 88 7.58 -10.16 -16.08
C MET A 88 8.14 -11.57 -16.26
N THR A 89 8.39 -12.29 -15.18
CA THR A 89 8.90 -13.68 -15.25
C THR A 89 7.89 -14.61 -15.94
N CYS A 90 6.60 -14.42 -15.70
CA CYS A 90 5.54 -15.17 -16.37
C CYS A 90 5.56 -14.89 -17.88
N TYR A 91 5.62 -13.61 -18.25
CA TYR A 91 5.73 -13.17 -19.64
C TYR A 91 6.95 -13.76 -20.34
N ASP A 92 8.14 -13.70 -19.72
CA ASP A 92 9.37 -14.26 -20.29
C ASP A 92 9.25 -15.76 -20.55
N LYS A 93 8.63 -16.52 -19.64
CA LYS A 93 8.37 -17.95 -19.81
C LYS A 93 7.41 -18.23 -20.97
N LEU A 94 6.39 -17.40 -21.15
CA LEU A 94 5.47 -17.52 -22.28
C LEU A 94 6.19 -17.28 -23.61
N VAL A 95 7.01 -16.23 -23.67
CA VAL A 95 7.82 -15.90 -24.85
C VAL A 95 8.81 -17.02 -25.17
N GLN A 96 9.46 -17.61 -24.16
CA GLN A 96 10.38 -18.73 -24.35
C GLN A 96 9.69 -19.98 -24.90
N ASN A 97 8.50 -20.32 -24.40
CA ASN A 97 7.82 -21.57 -24.76
C ASN A 97 7.01 -21.46 -26.06
N PHE A 98 6.46 -20.29 -26.36
CA PHE A 98 5.48 -20.12 -27.44
C PHE A 98 5.89 -19.06 -28.48
N GLY A 99 7.06 -18.44 -28.31
CA GLY A 99 7.54 -17.35 -29.14
C GLY A 99 6.92 -16.00 -28.77
N PRO A 100 7.39 -14.90 -29.37
CA PRO A 100 6.92 -13.54 -29.05
C PRO A 100 5.52 -13.21 -29.59
N ASP A 101 4.89 -14.13 -30.33
CA ASP A 101 3.59 -13.90 -30.97
C ASP A 101 2.44 -14.17 -29.99
N VAL A 102 1.98 -13.09 -29.36
CA VAL A 102 0.97 -13.07 -28.31
C VAL A 102 -0.39 -13.63 -28.76
N ASN A 103 -0.67 -13.65 -30.08
CA ASN A 103 -1.91 -14.20 -30.63
C ASN A 103 -1.99 -15.73 -30.53
N LYS A 104 -0.89 -16.39 -30.17
CA LYS A 104 -0.84 -17.83 -29.95
C LYS A 104 -1.08 -18.23 -28.50
N TYR A 105 -1.12 -17.27 -27.57
CA TYR A 105 -1.41 -17.55 -26.17
C TYR A 105 -2.91 -17.78 -26.00
N THR A 106 -3.28 -18.93 -25.46
CA THR A 106 -4.67 -19.27 -25.12
C THR A 106 -4.91 -19.07 -23.62
N ASP A 107 -6.17 -18.88 -23.19
CA ASP A 107 -6.52 -18.73 -21.76
C ASP A 107 -6.09 -19.93 -20.89
N SER A 108 -5.78 -21.08 -21.48
CA SER A 108 -5.20 -22.24 -20.80
C SER A 108 -3.70 -22.13 -20.50
N GLN A 109 -3.03 -21.10 -20.99
CA GLN A 109 -1.58 -20.89 -20.87
C GLN A 109 -1.20 -19.68 -19.99
N VAL A 110 -2.16 -18.82 -19.65
CA VAL A 110 -2.04 -17.66 -18.75
C VAL A 110 -2.58 -18.02 -17.38
#